data_AF-A0A022Q478-F1
#
_entry.id   AF-A0A022Q478-F1
#
_cell.length_a   1.000
_cell.length_b   1.000
_cell.length_c   1.000
_cell.angle_alpha   90.00
_cell.angle_beta   90.00
_cell.angle_gamma   90.00
#
_symmetry.space_group_name_H-M   'P 1'
#
loop_
_entity.id
_entity.type
_entity.pdbx_description
1 polymer ?
#
loop_
_entity_poly.entity_id
_entity_poly.type
_entity_poly.pdbx_seq_one_letter_code
_entity_poly.pdbx_strand_id
1 'polypeptide(L)'
;MPEINEKRYLELGKLDYNRCQAQHQMEWNHMQQWYEHSNLEEFGVSKKELLLAFFVASSSIFETERYGERIAWVKTNILSNILSNHYYSTEDSSEQRTALGYSYTKVHRLIAILLETLQESTTHVLDRTGVDVSNLLLDLWGAWLKKLTGEGDEEIEQVELIVGTLNICGGHISSKDDKLSHDEYTTLCRLSNKICGQLAEFKNGNKKVNDVEWTTSEIDKDMQLLLKLVLHPNSSCNLSKDVKQTFFVVVRAFYYKAYFATEQIDSHISKVLFEKVV
;
A
#
# COMPACT_ATOMS: atom_id res chain seq x y z
N MET A 1 -22.70 30.39 13.79
CA MET A 1 -23.08 30.29 12.37
C MET A 1 -23.94 29.05 12.20
N PRO A 2 -25.27 29.19 12.04
CA PRO A 2 -26.21 28.06 11.95
C PRO A 2 -25.93 27.13 10.77
N GLU A 3 -25.46 27.68 9.65
CA GLU A 3 -25.05 26.94 8.44
C GLU A 3 -23.74 26.15 8.60
N ILE A 4 -23.03 26.32 9.73
CA ILE A 4 -21.80 25.57 10.05
C ILE A 4 -22.07 24.58 11.20
N ASN A 5 -22.78 25.03 12.23
CA ASN A 5 -23.06 24.25 13.44
C ASN A 5 -24.48 23.65 13.40
N GLU A 6 -24.76 22.90 12.33
CA GLU A 6 -26.04 22.26 12.08
C GLU A 6 -26.03 20.81 12.58
N LYS A 7 -26.99 20.43 13.44
CA LYS A 7 -27.09 19.05 13.97
C LYS A 7 -27.20 17.99 12.87
N ARG A 8 -27.82 18.34 11.74
CA ARG A 8 -27.97 17.44 10.58
C ARG A 8 -26.63 16.98 10.01
N TYR A 9 -25.60 17.83 10.01
CA TYR A 9 -24.26 17.45 9.54
C TYR A 9 -23.58 16.47 10.48
N LEU A 10 -23.75 16.64 11.79
CA LEU A 10 -23.23 15.69 12.77
C LEU A 10 -23.92 14.32 12.61
N GLU A 11 -25.24 14.29 12.53
CA GLU A 11 -25.99 13.03 12.36
C GLU A 11 -25.64 12.33 11.03
N LEU A 12 -25.52 13.09 9.94
CA LEU A 12 -25.08 12.53 8.66
C LEU A 12 -23.66 11.95 8.75
N GLY A 13 -22.71 12.67 9.36
CA GLY A 13 -21.34 12.21 9.54
C GLY A 13 -21.26 10.92 10.37
N LYS A 14 -22.06 10.79 11.43
CA LYS A 14 -22.16 9.56 12.23
C LYS A 14 -22.67 8.38 11.40
N LEU A 15 -23.74 8.59 10.65
CA LEU A 15 -24.36 7.54 9.83
C LEU A 15 -23.41 7.06 8.72
N ASP A 16 -22.77 7.99 8.02
CA ASP A 16 -21.83 7.67 6.95
C ASP A 16 -20.58 6.94 7.47
N TYR A 17 -20.02 7.43 8.57
CA TYR A 17 -18.88 6.78 9.23
C TYR A 17 -19.21 5.34 9.65
N ASN A 18 -20.34 5.14 10.35
CA ASN A 18 -20.76 3.82 10.82
C ASN A 18 -21.09 2.88 9.65
N ARG A 19 -21.56 3.40 8.51
CA ARG A 19 -21.78 2.62 7.29
C ARG A 19 -20.45 2.14 6.69
N CYS A 20 -19.48 3.04 6.54
CA CYS A 20 -18.15 2.67 6.04
C CYS A 20 -17.46 1.67 6.98
N GLN A 21 -17.52 1.90 8.29
CA GLN A 21 -16.94 0.99 9.28
C GLN A 21 -17.58 -0.41 9.22
N ALA A 22 -18.90 -0.51 9.07
CA ALA A 22 -19.58 -1.82 8.95
C ALA A 22 -19.12 -2.59 7.70
N GLN A 23 -18.92 -1.89 6.57
CA GLN A 23 -18.35 -2.47 5.36
C GLN A 23 -16.90 -2.94 5.60
N HIS A 24 -16.07 -2.13 6.26
CA HIS A 24 -14.70 -2.51 6.60
C HIS A 24 -14.62 -3.73 7.52
N GLN A 25 -15.57 -3.90 8.45
CA GLN A 25 -15.65 -5.10 9.29
C GLN A 25 -15.97 -6.36 8.47
N MET A 26 -16.86 -6.27 7.48
CA MET A 26 -17.16 -7.40 6.58
C MET A 26 -15.94 -7.77 5.73
N GLU A 27 -15.22 -6.77 5.23
CA GLU A 27 -13.99 -6.97 4.45
C GLU A 27 -12.86 -7.53 5.29
N TRP A 28 -12.73 -7.10 6.55
CA TRP A 28 -11.77 -7.66 7.49
C TRP A 28 -12.00 -9.17 7.68
N ASN A 29 -13.25 -9.61 7.81
CA ASN A 29 -13.57 -11.03 7.90
C ASN A 29 -13.10 -11.80 6.64
N HIS A 30 -13.30 -11.23 5.45
CA HIS A 30 -12.79 -11.84 4.21
C HIS A 30 -11.24 -11.86 4.16
N MET A 31 -10.56 -10.84 4.69
CA MET A 31 -9.10 -10.84 4.80
C MET A 31 -8.57 -11.89 5.77
N GLN A 32 -9.28 -12.14 6.88
CA GLN A 32 -8.94 -13.24 7.78
C GLN A 32 -9.11 -14.59 7.08
N GLN A 33 -10.17 -14.78 6.29
CA GLN A 33 -10.37 -15.99 5.49
C GLN A 33 -9.26 -16.17 4.46
N TRP A 34 -8.87 -15.11 3.74
CA TRP A 34 -7.76 -15.15 2.80
C TRP A 34 -6.45 -15.55 3.49
N TYR A 35 -6.15 -14.97 4.65
CA TYR A 35 -4.96 -15.31 5.45
C TYR A 35 -4.90 -16.79 5.82
N GLU A 36 -6.04 -17.37 6.25
CA GLU A 36 -6.14 -18.77 6.63
C GLU A 36 -6.06 -19.71 5.42
N HIS A 37 -6.77 -19.40 4.32
CA HIS A 37 -6.73 -20.21 3.09
C HIS A 37 -5.35 -20.21 2.43
N SER A 38 -4.66 -19.07 2.43
CA SER A 38 -3.31 -18.95 1.86
C SER A 38 -2.20 -19.42 2.83
N ASN A 39 -2.56 -19.80 4.07
CA ASN A 39 -1.63 -20.19 5.14
C ASN A 39 -0.48 -19.19 5.33
N LEU A 40 -0.79 -17.89 5.39
CA LEU A 40 0.23 -16.83 5.40
C LEU A 40 1.13 -16.85 6.64
N GLU A 41 0.70 -17.49 7.73
CA GLU A 41 1.51 -17.75 8.92
C GLU A 41 2.79 -18.55 8.58
N GLU A 42 2.70 -19.50 7.64
CA GLU A 42 3.84 -20.31 7.19
C GLU A 42 4.92 -19.48 6.46
N PHE A 43 4.53 -18.32 5.95
CA PHE A 43 5.39 -17.34 5.30
C PHE A 43 5.88 -16.25 6.27
N GLY A 44 5.63 -16.42 7.58
CA GLY A 44 6.07 -15.50 8.63
C GLY A 44 5.18 -14.28 8.83
N VAL A 45 3.99 -14.22 8.20
CA VAL A 45 3.06 -13.10 8.39
C VAL A 45 2.20 -13.35 9.61
N SER A 46 2.22 -12.44 10.58
CA SER A 46 1.35 -12.49 11.75
C SER A 46 -0.04 -11.89 11.46
N LYS A 47 -1.05 -12.32 12.23
CA LYS A 47 -2.39 -11.70 12.18
C LYS A 47 -2.36 -10.20 12.53
N LYS A 48 -1.41 -9.76 13.36
CA LYS A 48 -1.22 -8.34 13.70
C LYS A 48 -0.72 -7.53 12.50
N GLU A 49 0.22 -8.06 11.73
CA GLU A 49 0.70 -7.41 10.51
C GLU A 49 -0.41 -7.31 9.45
N LEU A 50 -1.21 -8.36 9.29
CA LEU A 50 -2.38 -8.32 8.41
C LEU A 50 -3.38 -7.25 8.85
N LEU A 51 -3.72 -7.19 10.14
CA LEU A 51 -4.64 -6.20 10.69
C LEU A 51 -4.11 -4.77 10.51
N LEU A 52 -2.81 -4.56 10.73
CA LEU A 52 -2.17 -3.27 10.50
C LEU A 52 -2.23 -2.86 9.03
N ALA A 53 -1.91 -3.77 8.12
CA ALA A 53 -2.00 -3.51 6.68
C ALA A 53 -3.45 -3.17 6.28
N PHE A 54 -4.42 -3.94 6.79
CA PHE A 54 -5.84 -3.69 6.56
C PHE A 54 -6.28 -2.31 7.08
N PHE A 55 -5.95 -1.98 8.33
CA PHE A 55 -6.25 -0.68 8.93
C PHE A 55 -5.65 0.50 8.16
N VAL A 56 -4.41 0.36 7.71
CA VAL A 56 -3.72 1.41 6.95
C VAL A 56 -4.40 1.63 5.60
N ALA A 57 -4.81 0.58 4.90
CA ALA A 57 -5.57 0.70 3.67
C ALA A 57 -6.97 1.27 3.92
N SER A 58 -7.69 0.78 4.95
CA SER A 58 -9.07 1.17 5.26
C SER A 58 -9.23 2.61 5.74
N SER A 59 -8.27 3.12 6.52
CA SER A 59 -8.22 4.53 6.93
C SER A 59 -7.72 5.47 5.84
N SER A 60 -7.12 4.95 4.78
CA SER A 60 -6.57 5.75 3.67
C SER A 60 -7.51 5.86 2.47
N ILE A 61 -8.25 4.79 2.16
CA ILE A 61 -9.23 4.72 1.06
C ILE A 61 -10.57 4.24 1.66
N PHE A 62 -11.23 5.07 2.46
CA PHE A 62 -12.34 4.58 3.31
C PHE A 62 -13.65 4.37 2.54
N GLU A 63 -13.79 4.91 1.33
CA GLU A 63 -15.03 4.90 0.57
C GLU A 63 -15.46 3.47 0.19
N THR A 64 -16.77 3.20 0.30
CA THR A 64 -17.31 1.83 0.15
C THR A 64 -17.12 1.26 -1.26
N GLU A 65 -17.20 2.11 -2.28
CA GLU A 65 -17.08 1.82 -3.70
C GLU A 65 -15.64 1.54 -4.16
N ARG A 66 -14.66 1.88 -3.32
CA ARG A 66 -13.23 1.70 -3.59
C ARG A 66 -12.66 0.45 -2.91
N TYR A 67 -13.52 -0.51 -2.57
CA TYR A 67 -13.07 -1.70 -1.85
C TYR A 67 -12.00 -2.50 -2.57
N GLY A 68 -12.10 -2.64 -3.90
CA GLY A 68 -11.10 -3.36 -4.70
C GLY A 68 -9.70 -2.79 -4.57
N GLU A 69 -9.57 -1.46 -4.59
CA GLU A 69 -8.27 -0.77 -4.40
C GLU A 69 -7.70 -1.06 -3.01
N ARG A 70 -8.56 -1.02 -1.99
CA ARG A 70 -8.17 -1.29 -0.60
C ARG A 70 -7.69 -2.71 -0.38
N ILE A 71 -8.43 -3.70 -0.89
CA ILE A 71 -8.06 -5.11 -0.78
C ILE A 71 -6.79 -5.39 -1.57
N ALA A 72 -6.68 -4.83 -2.78
CA ALA A 72 -5.46 -4.94 -3.59
C ALA A 72 -4.25 -4.35 -2.85
N TRP A 73 -4.38 -3.20 -2.19
CA TRP A 73 -3.31 -2.63 -1.38
C TRP A 73 -2.85 -3.60 -0.27
N VAL A 74 -3.78 -4.12 0.52
CA VAL A 74 -3.44 -5.05 1.62
C VAL A 74 -2.68 -6.26 1.08
N LYS A 75 -3.23 -6.92 0.06
CA LYS A 75 -2.62 -8.13 -0.50
C LYS A 75 -1.27 -7.84 -1.16
N THR A 76 -1.13 -6.75 -1.91
CA THR A 76 0.14 -6.30 -2.49
C THR A 76 1.18 -6.04 -1.41
N ASN A 77 0.81 -5.35 -0.32
CA ASN A 77 1.74 -5.07 0.76
C ASN A 77 2.24 -6.36 1.44
N ILE A 78 1.34 -7.30 1.74
CA ILE A 78 1.70 -8.57 2.36
C ILE A 78 2.57 -9.42 1.43
N LEU A 79 2.16 -9.63 0.18
CA LEU A 79 2.88 -10.49 -0.75
C LEU A 79 4.24 -9.93 -1.13
N SER A 80 4.34 -8.61 -1.40
CA SER A 80 5.63 -7.97 -1.68
C SER A 80 6.59 -8.04 -0.50
N ASN A 81 6.10 -7.94 0.75
CA ASN A 81 6.92 -8.13 1.95
C ASN A 81 7.44 -9.57 2.08
N ILE A 82 6.58 -10.58 1.88
CA ILE A 82 7.00 -12.00 1.91
C ILE A 82 8.10 -12.23 0.88
N LEU A 83 7.89 -11.77 -0.37
CA LEU A 83 8.82 -11.94 -1.48
C LEU A 83 10.16 -11.23 -1.22
N SER A 84 10.11 -10.00 -0.72
CA SER A 84 11.32 -9.23 -0.39
C SER A 84 12.10 -9.90 0.74
N ASN A 85 11.43 -10.29 1.83
CA ASN A 85 12.07 -10.96 2.97
C ASN A 85 12.68 -12.30 2.56
N HIS A 86 12.03 -13.04 1.66
CA HIS A 86 12.57 -14.27 1.10
C HIS A 86 13.89 -14.00 0.37
N TYR A 87 13.92 -13.02 -0.54
CA TYR A 87 15.08 -12.75 -1.38
C TYR A 87 16.26 -12.17 -0.60
N TYR A 88 16.04 -11.15 0.25
CA TYR A 88 17.12 -10.55 1.04
C TYR A 88 17.71 -11.50 2.09
N SER A 89 16.90 -12.44 2.63
CA SER A 89 17.43 -13.50 3.50
C SER A 89 18.36 -14.47 2.75
N THR A 90 18.29 -14.54 1.42
CA THR A 90 19.12 -15.43 0.59
C THR A 90 20.42 -14.79 0.08
N GLU A 91 20.51 -13.47 -0.05
CA GLU A 91 21.74 -12.79 -0.50
C GLU A 91 22.76 -12.55 0.62
N ASP A 92 22.31 -12.30 1.84
CA ASP A 92 23.18 -11.84 2.94
C ASP A 92 23.94 -12.97 3.68
N SER A 93 23.78 -14.23 3.26
CA SER A 93 24.53 -15.35 3.86
C SER A 93 24.90 -16.45 2.87
N SER A 94 26.17 -16.46 2.43
CA SER A 94 26.75 -17.61 1.72
C SER A 94 26.85 -18.87 2.59
N GLU A 95 26.64 -18.76 3.91
CA GLU A 95 26.79 -19.87 4.87
C GLU A 95 25.53 -20.22 5.68
N GLN A 96 24.40 -19.51 5.57
CA GLN A 96 23.16 -19.84 6.29
C GLN A 96 21.96 -20.05 5.37
N ARG A 97 22.04 -21.14 4.59
CA ARG A 97 20.90 -21.71 3.83
C ARG A 97 19.67 -22.14 4.66
N THR A 98 19.54 -21.79 5.95
CA THR A 98 18.56 -22.42 6.85
C THR A 98 17.99 -21.52 7.95
N ALA A 99 17.44 -20.35 7.62
CA ALA A 99 16.49 -19.68 8.52
C ALA A 99 15.08 -19.52 7.94
N LEU A 100 14.95 -19.24 6.64
CA LEU A 100 13.64 -19.21 5.95
C LEU A 100 13.56 -20.08 4.70
N GLY A 101 14.61 -20.87 4.41
CA GLY A 101 14.79 -21.68 3.19
C GLY A 101 13.49 -22.22 2.61
N TYR A 102 12.89 -21.45 1.71
CA TYR A 102 11.63 -21.84 1.12
C TYR A 102 11.93 -23.00 0.20
N SER A 103 11.39 -24.18 0.55
CA SER A 103 11.37 -25.31 -0.37
C SER A 103 10.80 -24.85 -1.71
N TYR A 104 11.25 -25.45 -2.81
CA TYR A 104 10.64 -25.28 -4.14
C TYR A 104 9.09 -25.32 -4.07
N THR A 105 8.56 -26.20 -3.21
CA THR A 105 7.12 -26.32 -2.93
C THR A 105 6.49 -25.06 -2.33
N LYS A 106 7.18 -24.36 -1.41
CA LYS A 106 6.68 -23.12 -0.82
C LYS A 106 6.78 -21.95 -1.79
N VAL A 107 7.83 -21.86 -2.62
CA VAL A 107 7.93 -20.85 -3.69
C VAL A 107 6.79 -21.03 -4.70
N HIS A 108 6.51 -22.26 -5.11
CA HIS A 108 5.38 -22.56 -6.00
C HIS A 108 4.04 -22.14 -5.40
N ARG A 109 3.83 -22.41 -4.11
CA ARG A 109 2.63 -21.97 -3.40
C ARG A 109 2.53 -20.45 -3.32
N LEU A 110 3.62 -19.74 -3.06
CA LEU A 110 3.62 -18.28 -3.04
C LEU A 110 3.28 -17.68 -4.40
N ILE A 111 3.83 -18.25 -5.48
CA ILE A 111 3.48 -17.86 -6.86
C ILE A 111 1.99 -18.12 -7.13
N ALA A 112 1.46 -19.28 -6.71
CA ALA A 112 0.04 -19.59 -6.86
C ALA A 112 -0.85 -18.57 -6.12
N ILE A 113 -0.53 -18.24 -4.86
CA ILE A 113 -1.24 -17.23 -4.06
C ILE A 113 -1.20 -15.86 -4.74
N LEU A 114 -0.04 -15.47 -5.30
CA LEU A 114 0.10 -14.22 -6.04
C LEU A 114 -0.81 -14.22 -7.29
N LEU A 115 -0.75 -15.27 -8.10
CA LEU A 115 -1.55 -15.36 -9.33
C LEU A 115 -3.07 -15.35 -9.02
N GLU A 116 -3.51 -16.10 -8.01
CA GLU A 116 -4.90 -16.09 -7.53
C GLU A 116 -5.32 -14.69 -7.08
N THR A 117 -4.46 -13.98 -6.35
CA THR A 117 -4.70 -12.60 -5.89
C THR A 117 -4.83 -11.61 -7.06
N LEU A 118 -3.95 -11.71 -8.05
CA LEU A 118 -3.99 -10.86 -9.24
C LEU A 118 -5.22 -11.15 -10.09
N GLN A 119 -5.57 -12.42 -10.23
CA GLN A 119 -6.79 -12.83 -10.93
C GLN A 119 -8.04 -12.29 -10.24
N GLU A 120 -8.17 -12.44 -8.92
CA GLU A 120 -9.30 -11.88 -8.15
C GLU A 120 -9.41 -10.36 -8.33
N SER A 121 -8.28 -9.66 -8.22
CA SER A 121 -8.21 -8.20 -8.41
C SER A 121 -8.63 -7.80 -9.82
N THR A 122 -8.23 -8.57 -10.83
CA THR A 122 -8.58 -8.34 -12.22
C THR A 122 -10.06 -8.58 -12.48
N THR A 123 -10.61 -9.71 -12.01
CA THR A 123 -12.05 -10.01 -12.13
C THR A 123 -12.88 -8.90 -11.52
N HIS A 124 -12.49 -8.41 -10.34
CA HIS A 124 -13.18 -7.29 -9.71
C HIS A 124 -13.18 -6.01 -10.58
N VAL A 125 -12.04 -5.65 -11.17
CA VAL A 125 -11.95 -4.47 -12.05
C VAL A 125 -12.77 -4.65 -13.32
N LEU A 126 -12.73 -5.85 -13.91
CA LEU A 126 -13.49 -6.20 -15.10
C LEU A 126 -15.00 -6.10 -14.84
N ASP A 127 -15.48 -6.64 -13.73
CA ASP A 127 -16.90 -6.57 -13.34
C ASP A 127 -17.37 -5.13 -13.10
N ARG A 128 -16.50 -4.29 -12.51
CA ARG A 128 -16.83 -2.89 -12.17
C ARG A 128 -16.77 -1.96 -13.39
N THR A 129 -15.79 -2.14 -14.27
CA THR A 129 -15.44 -1.15 -15.31
C THR A 129 -15.63 -1.66 -16.74
N GLY A 130 -15.76 -2.97 -16.93
CA GLY A 130 -15.74 -3.62 -18.25
C GLY A 130 -14.37 -3.67 -18.91
N VAL A 131 -13.30 -3.26 -18.22
CA VAL A 131 -11.93 -3.22 -18.75
C VAL A 131 -11.11 -4.35 -18.17
N ASP A 132 -10.48 -5.14 -19.04
CA ASP A 132 -9.50 -6.15 -18.64
C ASP A 132 -8.14 -5.49 -18.37
N VAL A 133 -7.66 -5.66 -17.13
CA VAL A 133 -6.38 -5.13 -16.65
C VAL A 133 -5.35 -6.23 -16.37
N SER A 134 -5.60 -7.47 -16.78
CA SER A 134 -4.75 -8.64 -16.48
C SER A 134 -3.30 -8.38 -16.87
N ASN A 135 -3.09 -7.95 -18.12
CA ASN A 135 -1.75 -7.69 -18.65
C ASN A 135 -1.06 -6.57 -17.88
N LEU A 136 -1.76 -5.49 -17.51
CA LEU A 136 -1.17 -4.39 -16.76
C LEU A 136 -0.67 -4.82 -15.38
N LEU A 137 -1.48 -5.61 -14.64
CA LEU A 137 -1.06 -6.12 -13.35
C LEU A 137 0.08 -7.13 -13.47
N LEU A 138 0.02 -8.04 -14.44
CA LEU A 138 1.08 -9.01 -14.69
C LEU A 138 2.39 -8.35 -15.11
N ASP A 139 2.33 -7.34 -15.98
CA ASP A 139 3.50 -6.57 -16.43
C ASP A 139 4.12 -5.78 -15.28
N LEU A 140 3.30 -5.10 -14.47
CA LEU A 140 3.77 -4.36 -13.29
C LEU A 140 4.46 -5.28 -12.28
N TRP A 141 3.80 -6.38 -11.89
CA TRP A 141 4.37 -7.33 -10.95
C TRP A 141 5.59 -8.06 -11.53
N GLY A 142 5.57 -8.39 -12.82
CA GLY A 142 6.69 -9.00 -13.53
C GLY A 142 7.91 -8.09 -13.58
N ALA A 143 7.72 -6.80 -13.84
CA ALA A 143 8.79 -5.80 -13.80
C ALA A 143 9.38 -5.66 -12.39
N TRP A 144 8.53 -5.57 -11.36
CA TRP A 144 8.99 -5.49 -9.97
C TRP A 144 9.73 -6.75 -9.52
N LEU A 145 9.26 -7.95 -9.90
CA LEU A 145 9.92 -9.21 -9.59
C LEU A 145 11.30 -9.32 -10.26
N LYS A 146 11.47 -8.84 -11.49
CA LYS A 146 12.78 -8.79 -12.17
C LYS A 146 13.78 -7.88 -11.45
N LYS A 147 13.31 -6.70 -10.99
CA LYS A 147 14.11 -5.81 -10.14
C LYS A 147 14.51 -6.52 -8.84
N LEU A 148 13.56 -7.23 -8.22
CA LEU A 148 13.81 -8.00 -7.00
C LEU A 148 14.87 -9.09 -7.19
N THR A 149 14.93 -9.75 -8.35
CA THR A 149 15.88 -10.85 -8.59
C THR A 149 17.28 -10.42 -9.04
N GLY A 150 17.60 -9.13 -9.00
CA GLY A 150 18.91 -8.61 -9.40
C GLY A 150 19.14 -8.62 -10.91
N GLU A 151 18.08 -8.79 -11.72
CA GLU A 151 18.17 -8.62 -13.18
C GLU A 151 18.14 -7.12 -13.59
N GLY A 152 18.25 -6.19 -12.63
CA GLY A 152 18.34 -4.75 -12.84
C GLY A 152 19.25 -4.05 -11.82
N ASP A 153 19.83 -2.92 -12.21
CA ASP A 153 20.74 -2.07 -11.41
C ASP A 153 20.00 -1.14 -10.39
N GLU A 154 18.69 -1.34 -10.16
CA GLU A 154 17.81 -0.40 -9.46
C GLU A 154 17.37 -0.89 -8.07
N GLU A 155 17.21 0.04 -7.13
CA GLU A 155 16.69 -0.18 -5.76
C GLU A 155 15.25 -0.75 -5.80
N ILE A 156 14.90 -1.67 -4.88
CA ILE A 156 13.56 -2.31 -4.87
C ILE A 156 12.49 -1.31 -4.42
N GLU A 157 11.74 -0.80 -5.39
CA GLU A 157 10.72 0.22 -5.21
C GLU A 157 9.36 -0.34 -4.77
N GLN A 158 9.21 -0.72 -3.50
CA GLN A 158 7.94 -1.24 -2.98
C GLN A 158 6.77 -0.24 -3.14
N VAL A 159 7.05 1.07 -3.06
CA VAL A 159 6.03 2.10 -3.19
C VAL A 159 5.49 2.17 -4.61
N GLU A 160 6.36 2.03 -5.61
CA GLU A 160 5.99 1.98 -7.03
C GLU A 160 5.00 0.84 -7.29
N LEU A 161 5.27 -0.36 -6.76
CA LEU A 161 4.39 -1.52 -6.92
C LEU A 161 3.00 -1.28 -6.30
N ILE A 162 2.95 -0.72 -5.08
CA ILE A 162 1.69 -0.43 -4.38
C ILE A 162 0.90 0.62 -5.14
N VAL A 163 1.53 1.74 -5.53
CA VAL A 163 0.87 2.83 -6.25
C VAL A 163 0.40 2.38 -7.63
N GLY A 164 1.22 1.63 -8.36
CA GLY A 164 0.85 1.05 -9.65
C GLY A 164 -0.35 0.11 -9.53
N THR A 165 -0.34 -0.79 -8.55
CA THR A 165 -1.46 -1.71 -8.30
C THR A 165 -2.74 -0.94 -7.99
N LEU A 166 -2.67 0.05 -7.09
CA LEU A 166 -3.80 0.88 -6.71
C LEU A 166 -4.39 1.63 -7.91
N ASN A 167 -3.54 2.24 -8.74
CA ASN A 167 -4.00 2.99 -9.91
C ASN A 167 -4.61 2.09 -10.99
N ILE A 168 -4.08 0.88 -11.20
CA ILE A 168 -4.66 -0.10 -12.12
C ILE A 168 -6.00 -0.60 -11.57
N CYS A 169 -6.06 -1.02 -10.31
CA CYS A 169 -7.29 -1.47 -9.66
C CYS A 169 -8.34 -0.36 -9.54
N GLY A 170 -7.92 0.89 -9.43
CA GLY A 170 -8.77 2.09 -9.43
C GLY A 170 -9.30 2.47 -10.81
N GLY A 171 -8.78 1.88 -11.89
CA GLY A 171 -9.12 2.26 -13.27
C GLY A 171 -8.54 3.62 -13.68
N HIS A 172 -7.52 4.12 -12.96
CA HIS A 172 -6.86 5.40 -13.25
C HIS A 172 -5.79 5.28 -14.35
N ILE A 173 -5.31 4.06 -14.59
CA ILE A 173 -4.34 3.70 -15.63
C ILE A 173 -4.97 2.66 -16.55
N SER A 174 -4.86 2.86 -17.86
CA SER A 174 -5.36 1.97 -18.91
C SER A 174 -4.23 1.52 -19.83
N SER A 175 -4.39 0.38 -20.50
CA SER A 175 -3.40 -0.17 -21.44
C SER A 175 -3.15 0.70 -22.68
N LYS A 176 -4.02 1.69 -22.92
CA LYS A 176 -3.86 2.69 -23.97
C LYS A 176 -3.02 3.90 -23.55
N ASP A 177 -2.73 4.02 -22.26
CA ASP A 177 -2.02 5.16 -21.69
C ASP A 177 -0.58 4.77 -21.38
N ASP A 178 0.39 5.38 -22.07
CA ASP A 178 1.82 5.29 -21.74
C ASP A 178 2.16 6.13 -20.48
N LYS A 179 1.25 6.15 -19.49
CA LYS A 179 1.33 6.99 -18.28
C LYS A 179 2.42 6.52 -17.32
N LEU A 180 2.81 5.26 -17.38
CA LEU A 180 3.84 4.66 -16.52
C LEU A 180 5.26 5.05 -16.92
N SER A 181 5.49 5.42 -18.19
CA SER A 181 6.79 5.91 -18.68
C SER A 181 6.95 7.43 -18.58
N HIS A 182 5.96 8.12 -18.02
CA HIS A 182 5.92 9.56 -18.00
C HIS A 182 6.89 10.16 -16.97
N ASP A 183 7.66 11.19 -17.36
CA ASP A 183 8.66 11.85 -16.50
C ASP A 183 8.10 12.28 -15.13
N GLU A 184 6.84 12.75 -15.10
CA GLU A 184 6.17 13.14 -13.85
C GLU A 184 5.83 11.94 -12.96
N TYR A 185 5.41 10.81 -13.55
CA TYR A 185 5.15 9.57 -12.80
C TYR A 185 6.45 9.03 -12.20
N THR A 186 7.51 8.95 -13.00
CA THR A 186 8.86 8.56 -12.55
C THR A 186 9.39 9.48 -11.45
N THR A 187 9.16 10.79 -11.58
CA THR A 187 9.54 11.76 -10.54
C THR A 187 8.80 11.51 -9.23
N LEU A 188 7.50 11.20 -9.30
CA LEU A 188 6.69 10.86 -8.13
C LEU A 188 7.11 9.52 -7.52
N CYS A 189 7.41 8.49 -8.32
CA CYS A 189 7.95 7.22 -7.84
C CYS A 189 9.25 7.44 -7.08
N ARG A 190 10.26 8.06 -7.70
CA ARG A 190 11.56 8.31 -7.07
C ARG A 190 11.45 9.08 -5.76
N LEU A 191 10.64 10.14 -5.73
CA LEU A 191 10.43 10.94 -4.52
C LEU A 191 9.71 10.12 -3.43
N SER A 192 8.69 9.35 -3.80
CA SER A 192 7.91 8.55 -2.86
C SER A 192 8.71 7.40 -2.26
N ASN A 193 9.50 6.69 -3.08
CA ASN A 193 10.42 5.64 -2.60
C ASN A 193 11.47 6.23 -1.67
N LYS A 194 12.09 7.37 -2.03
CA LYS A 194 13.05 8.08 -1.15
C LYS A 194 12.45 8.36 0.23
N ILE A 195 11.26 8.97 0.28
CA ILE A 195 10.59 9.32 1.54
C ILE A 195 10.31 8.04 2.35
N CYS A 196 9.73 7.01 1.73
CA CYS A 196 9.38 5.77 2.42
C CYS A 196 10.60 5.00 2.91
N GLY A 197 11.72 5.02 2.18
CA GLY A 197 13.00 4.46 2.60
C GLY A 197 13.55 5.18 3.84
N GLN A 198 13.59 6.51 3.81
CA GLN A 198 14.00 7.32 4.97
C GLN A 198 13.12 7.07 6.20
N LEU A 199 11.80 6.93 6.01
CA LEU A 199 10.85 6.62 7.08
C LEU A 199 11.07 5.20 7.65
N ALA A 200 11.39 4.22 6.80
CA ALA A 200 11.71 2.87 7.23
C ALA A 200 13.01 2.84 8.07
N GLU A 201 14.05 3.54 7.62
CA GLU A 201 15.28 3.71 8.40
C GLU A 201 15.04 4.42 9.72
N PHE A 202 14.23 5.49 9.72
CA PHE A 202 13.88 6.24 10.92
C PHE A 202 13.20 5.33 11.95
N LYS A 203 12.27 4.49 11.50
CA LYS A 203 11.57 3.53 12.37
C LYS A 203 12.49 2.44 12.92
N ASN A 204 13.43 1.95 12.11
CA ASN A 204 14.32 0.83 12.47
C ASN A 204 15.58 1.29 13.23
N GLY A 205 15.94 2.57 13.16
CA GLY A 205 17.19 3.11 13.69
C GLY A 205 17.09 3.59 15.14
N ASN A 206 17.91 3.01 16.02
CA ASN A 206 18.40 3.66 17.25
C ASN A 206 19.38 4.82 16.88
N LYS A 207 18.94 5.81 16.09
CA LYS A 207 19.82 6.92 15.67
C LYS A 207 20.05 7.88 16.84
N LYS A 208 21.28 8.42 16.95
CA LYS A 208 21.66 9.43 17.95
C LYS A 208 20.81 10.69 17.75
N VAL A 209 20.52 11.43 18.82
CA VAL A 209 19.61 12.60 18.84
C VAL A 209 19.85 13.61 17.71
N ASN A 210 21.11 13.85 17.31
CA ASN A 210 21.44 14.80 16.24
C ASN A 210 21.13 14.29 14.81
N ASP A 211 21.18 12.97 14.57
CA ASP A 211 20.80 12.38 13.26
C ASP A 211 19.28 12.33 13.10
N VAL A 212 18.56 12.20 14.21
CA VAL A 212 17.09 12.19 14.25
C VAL A 212 16.53 13.53 13.77
N GLU A 213 17.01 14.65 14.33
CA GLU A 213 16.53 15.99 13.99
C GLU A 213 16.79 16.36 12.51
N TRP A 214 17.96 16.00 11.97
CA TRP A 214 18.29 16.22 10.56
C TRP A 214 17.42 15.38 9.61
N THR A 215 17.25 14.09 9.92
CA THR A 215 16.44 13.16 9.11
C THR A 215 14.98 13.61 9.06
N THR A 216 14.40 14.03 10.19
CA THR A 216 13.02 14.55 10.23
C THR A 216 12.88 15.81 9.37
N SER A 217 13.87 16.73 9.39
CA SER A 217 13.84 17.94 8.56
C SER A 217 13.91 17.64 7.05
N GLU A 218 14.66 16.63 6.63
CA GLU A 218 14.74 16.24 5.22
C GLU A 218 13.45 15.56 4.75
N ILE A 219 12.93 14.61 5.52
CA ILE A 219 11.65 13.94 5.24
C ILE A 219 10.54 14.98 5.08
N ASP A 220 10.48 15.98 5.97
CA ASP A 220 9.45 17.03 5.89
C ASP A 220 9.57 17.89 4.63
N LYS A 221 10.80 18.20 4.17
CA LYS A 221 11.03 18.93 2.90
C LYS A 221 10.59 18.11 1.69
N ASP A 222 10.91 16.82 1.69
CA ASP A 222 10.51 15.92 0.60
C ASP A 222 8.99 15.68 0.59
N MET A 223 8.36 15.58 1.77
CA MET A 223 6.89 15.55 1.90
C MET A 223 6.23 16.83 1.39
N GLN A 224 6.82 18.00 1.67
CA GLN A 224 6.34 19.27 1.10
C GLN A 224 6.49 19.32 -0.41
N LEU A 225 7.59 18.78 -0.96
CA LEU A 225 7.79 18.66 -2.40
C LEU A 225 6.74 17.73 -3.03
N LEU A 226 6.48 16.58 -2.41
CA LEU A 226 5.46 15.63 -2.86
C LEU A 226 4.08 16.30 -2.89
N LEU A 227 3.70 16.99 -1.81
CA LEU A 227 2.45 17.75 -1.75
C LEU A 227 2.37 18.82 -2.85
N LYS A 228 3.46 19.54 -3.13
CA LYS A 228 3.50 20.52 -4.22
C LYS A 228 3.24 19.85 -5.57
N LEU A 229 3.88 18.72 -5.87
CA LEU A 229 3.68 17.99 -7.13
C LEU A 229 2.24 17.45 -7.27
N VAL A 230 1.67 16.95 -6.17
CA VAL A 230 0.31 16.38 -6.15
C VAL A 230 -0.76 17.46 -6.26
N LEU A 231 -0.57 18.61 -5.62
CA LEU A 231 -1.52 19.73 -5.63
C LEU A 231 -1.35 20.67 -6.83
N HIS A 232 -0.23 20.58 -7.56
CA HIS A 232 0.02 21.49 -8.69
C HIS A 232 -1.06 21.27 -9.77
N PRO A 233 -1.81 22.32 -10.16
CA PRO A 233 -2.71 22.22 -11.29
C PRO A 233 -1.88 21.92 -12.53
N ASN A 234 -2.19 20.81 -13.19
CA ASN A 234 -1.43 20.18 -14.28
C ASN A 234 -0.54 21.15 -15.09
N SER A 235 0.78 21.05 -14.87
CA SER A 235 1.76 21.69 -15.75
C SER A 235 1.77 20.96 -17.08
N SER A 236 1.03 21.46 -18.08
CA SER A 236 1.05 21.04 -19.50
C SER A 236 0.95 19.54 -19.82
N CYS A 237 0.79 18.64 -18.84
CA CYS A 237 0.94 17.20 -19.04
C CYS A 237 -0.10 16.35 -18.30
N ASN A 238 -0.36 15.17 -18.87
CA ASN A 238 -1.61 14.42 -18.83
C ASN A 238 -1.75 13.42 -17.65
N LEU A 239 -0.95 13.53 -16.58
CA LEU A 239 -1.14 12.64 -15.42
C LEU A 239 -2.37 13.07 -14.62
N SER A 240 -3.32 12.15 -14.41
CA SER A 240 -4.58 12.50 -13.74
C SER A 240 -4.34 12.86 -12.27
N LYS A 241 -5.19 13.74 -11.75
CA LYS A 241 -5.17 14.11 -10.33
C LYS A 241 -5.31 12.88 -9.43
N ASP A 242 -6.10 11.89 -9.84
CA ASP A 242 -6.30 10.66 -9.08
C ASP A 242 -5.01 9.85 -8.96
N VAL A 243 -4.23 9.72 -10.04
CA VAL A 243 -2.93 9.04 -10.00
C VAL A 243 -1.98 9.74 -9.03
N LYS A 244 -1.88 11.07 -9.11
CA LYS A 244 -1.05 11.88 -8.19
C LYS A 244 -1.51 11.70 -6.75
N GLN A 245 -2.82 11.69 -6.51
CA GLN A 245 -3.39 11.52 -5.18
C GLN A 245 -3.03 10.16 -4.58
N THR A 246 -2.97 9.09 -5.38
CA THR A 246 -2.55 7.76 -4.93
C THR A 246 -1.15 7.78 -4.33
N PHE A 247 -0.18 8.48 -4.94
CA PHE A 247 1.16 8.63 -4.36
C PHE A 247 1.11 9.25 -2.97
N PHE A 248 0.40 10.38 -2.83
CA PHE A 248 0.27 11.04 -1.53
C PHE A 248 -0.39 10.14 -0.49
N VAL A 249 -1.46 9.43 -0.86
CA VAL A 249 -2.18 8.52 0.03
C VAL A 249 -1.24 7.43 0.56
N VAL A 250 -0.45 6.80 -0.31
CA VAL A 250 0.50 5.75 0.07
C VAL A 250 1.61 6.31 0.95
N VAL A 251 2.27 7.40 0.55
CA VAL A 251 3.38 7.98 1.34
C VAL A 251 2.91 8.47 2.70
N ARG A 252 1.73 9.10 2.79
CA ARG A 252 1.12 9.51 4.06
C ARG A 252 0.90 8.33 5.00
N ALA A 253 0.48 7.17 4.47
CA ALA A 253 0.34 5.95 5.24
C ALA A 253 1.68 5.43 5.79
N PHE A 254 2.76 5.50 5.01
CA PHE A 254 4.11 5.17 5.51
C PHE A 254 4.56 6.15 6.60
N TYR A 255 4.33 7.45 6.40
CA TYR A 255 4.64 8.48 7.39
C TYR A 255 3.91 8.22 8.71
N TYR A 256 2.61 7.93 8.66
CA TYR A 256 1.82 7.55 9.82
C TYR A 256 2.41 6.35 10.57
N LYS A 257 2.79 5.27 9.85
CA LYS A 257 3.34 4.04 10.44
C LYS A 257 4.72 4.22 11.09
N ALA A 258 5.47 5.23 10.66
CA ALA A 258 6.79 5.58 11.21
C ALA A 258 6.67 6.57 12.38
N TYR A 259 5.68 7.45 12.34
CA TYR A 259 5.49 8.49 13.35
C TYR A 259 4.85 7.98 14.64
N PHE A 260 3.83 7.13 14.56
CA PHE A 260 3.09 6.65 15.73
C PHE A 260 3.69 5.37 16.31
N ALA A 261 3.73 5.31 17.65
CA ALA A 261 4.12 4.10 18.38
C ALA A 261 3.08 2.98 18.22
N THR A 262 3.51 1.74 18.37
CA THR A 262 2.65 0.55 18.18
C THR A 262 1.41 0.58 19.07
N GLU A 263 1.53 1.01 20.33
CA GLU A 263 0.41 1.08 21.28
C GLU A 263 -0.62 2.13 20.87
N GLN A 264 -0.17 3.25 20.29
CA GLN A 264 -1.06 4.29 19.76
C GLN A 264 -1.81 3.78 18.53
N ILE A 265 -1.10 3.09 17.64
CA ILE A 265 -1.69 2.47 16.46
C ILE A 265 -2.74 1.43 16.86
N ASP A 266 -2.49 0.60 17.86
CA ASP A 266 -3.44 -0.39 18.36
C ASP A 266 -4.72 0.30 18.89
N SER A 267 -4.59 1.44 19.60
CA SER A 267 -5.74 2.25 20.01
C SER A 267 -6.50 2.86 18.83
N HIS A 268 -5.79 3.34 17.80
CA HIS A 268 -6.41 3.88 16.60
C HIS A 268 -7.17 2.79 15.81
N ILE A 269 -6.61 1.58 15.72
CA ILE A 269 -7.26 0.42 15.11
C ILE A 269 -8.59 0.13 15.82
N SER A 270 -8.58 0.03 17.15
CA SER A 270 -9.79 -0.20 17.97
C SER A 270 -10.87 0.83 17.64
N LYS A 271 -10.52 2.11 17.69
CA LYS A 271 -11.46 3.21 17.47
C LYS A 271 -12.02 3.23 16.05
N VAL A 272 -11.16 3.09 15.05
CA VAL A 272 -11.55 3.29 13.65
C VAL A 272 -12.31 2.10 13.09
N LEU A 273 -11.89 0.89 13.42
CA LEU A 273 -12.48 -0.33 12.83
C LEU A 273 -13.58 -0.95 13.68
N PHE A 274 -13.56 -0.77 15.00
CA PHE A 274 -14.38 -1.60 15.91
C PHE A 274 -15.27 -0.81 16.87
N GLU A 275 -15.08 0.49 17.03
CA GLU A 275 -15.92 1.35 17.88
C GLU A 275 -16.82 2.25 17.02
N LYS A 276 -18.15 2.06 17.13
CA LYS A 276 -19.12 2.90 16.42
C LYS A 276 -19.16 4.30 16.99
N VAL A 277 -19.44 5.28 16.13
CA VAL A 277 -19.70 6.66 16.54
C VAL A 277 -21.14 6.77 17.04
N VAL A 278 -21.31 7.29 18.26
CA VAL A 278 -22.62 7.48 18.94
C VAL A 278 -23.06 8.93 18.87
#